data_AF-A0A7S4CE30-F1
#
_entry.id   AF-A0A7S4CE30-F1
#
_cell.length_a   1.000
_cell.length_b   1.000
_cell.length_c   1.000
_cell.angle_alpha   90.00
_cell.angle_beta   90.00
_cell.angle_gamma   90.00
#
_symmetry.space_group_name_H-M   'P 1'
#
loop_
_entity.id
_entity.type
_entity.pdbx_description
1 polymer ?
#
loop_
_entity_poly.entity_id
_entity_poly.type
_entity_poly.pdbx_seq_one_letter_code
_entity_poly.pdbx_strand_id
1 'polypeptide(L)'
;NSIVGAGIIGLAFALNGAGLWLGLVMLVMIAILTDFSVNLLIRTGVKADCLGYEALCHSLFGNAGFWVTTVCMWFFATGAMLAYLVIIGDTVPVVLLRFTGLAFFQQR
;
A
#
# COMPACT_ATOMS: atom_id res chain seq x y z
N ASN A 1 -7.25 -2.31 10.56
CA ASN A 1 -8.07 -1.49 9.64
C ASN A 1 -7.30 -0.99 8.41
N SER A 2 -5.97 -1.20 8.29
CA SER A 2 -5.17 -0.57 7.21
C SER A 2 -4.55 -1.56 6.20
N ILE A 3 -4.82 -2.86 6.34
CA ILE A 3 -4.20 -3.91 5.49
C ILE A 3 -4.91 -4.04 4.14
N VAL A 4 -6.24 -3.88 4.12
CA VAL A 4 -7.02 -3.88 2.88
C VAL A 4 -7.15 -2.44 2.40
N GLY A 5 -6.49 -2.11 1.28
CA GLY A 5 -6.47 -0.77 0.70
C GLY A 5 -6.48 -0.78 -0.84
N ALA A 6 -6.11 0.34 -1.47
CA ALA A 6 -6.02 0.50 -2.95
C ALA A 6 -5.24 -0.63 -3.66
N GLY A 7 -4.30 -1.27 -2.94
CA GLY A 7 -3.50 -2.38 -3.46
C GLY A 7 -4.31 -3.60 -3.93
N ILE A 8 -5.58 -3.76 -3.52
CA ILE A 8 -6.40 -4.90 -3.98
C ILE A 8 -6.69 -4.84 -5.49
N ILE A 9 -6.84 -3.63 -6.04
CA ILE A 9 -7.04 -3.42 -7.49
C ILE A 9 -5.71 -3.72 -8.23
N GLY A 10 -4.60 -3.24 -7.68
CA GLY A 10 -3.25 -3.54 -8.19
C GLY A 10 -2.90 -5.03 -8.14
N LEU A 11 -3.42 -5.75 -7.14
CA LEU A 11 -3.20 -7.19 -6.98
C LEU A 11 -3.80 -7.98 -8.14
N ALA A 12 -5.04 -7.66 -8.54
CA ALA A 12 -5.70 -8.31 -9.67
C ALA A 12 -4.91 -8.07 -10.98
N PHE A 13 -4.43 -6.83 -11.18
CA PHE A 13 -3.58 -6.49 -12.33
C PHE A 13 -2.24 -7.25 -12.32
N ALA A 14 -1.58 -7.33 -11.16
CA ALA A 14 -0.31 -8.05 -11.00
C ALA A 14 -0.47 -9.56 -11.24
N LEU A 15 -1.55 -10.17 -10.75
CA LEU A 15 -1.86 -11.58 -11.01
C LEU A 15 -2.14 -11.85 -12.49
N ASN A 16 -2.86 -10.95 -13.16
CA ASN A 16 -3.11 -11.06 -14.60
C ASN A 16 -1.80 -10.96 -15.43
N GLY A 17 -0.85 -10.12 -14.99
CA GLY A 17 0.44 -9.96 -15.67
C GLY A 17 1.46 -11.09 -15.40
N ALA A 18 1.50 -11.63 -14.18
CA ALA A 18 2.45 -12.68 -13.79
C ALA A 18 1.94 -14.12 -14.08
N GLY A 19 0.64 -14.29 -14.26
CA GLY A 19 -0.02 -15.60 -14.35
C GLY A 19 -0.39 -16.17 -12.97
N LEU A 20 -1.44 -16.98 -12.93
CA LEU A 20 -2.08 -17.41 -11.67
C LEU A 20 -1.12 -18.15 -10.73
N TRP A 21 -0.35 -19.10 -11.25
CA TRP A 21 0.52 -19.94 -10.42
C TRP A 21 1.70 -19.16 -9.84
N LEU A 22 2.40 -18.39 -10.68
CA LEU A 22 3.51 -17.54 -10.24
C LEU A 22 3.02 -16.44 -9.29
N GLY A 23 1.88 -15.83 -9.61
CA GLY A 23 1.23 -14.84 -8.76
C GLY A 23 0.88 -15.38 -7.38
N LEU A 24 0.33 -16.60 -7.29
CA LEU A 24 0.02 -17.24 -6.01
C LEU A 24 1.28 -17.52 -5.18
N VAL A 25 2.35 -18.02 -5.81
CA VAL A 25 3.64 -18.25 -5.12
C VAL A 25 4.19 -16.94 -4.57
N MET A 26 4.17 -15.87 -5.37
CA MET A 26 4.64 -14.54 -4.96
C MET A 26 3.80 -13.97 -3.81
N LEU A 27 2.47 -14.16 -3.84
CA LEU A 27 1.58 -13.77 -2.74
C LEU A 27 1.94 -14.44 -1.43
N VAL A 28 2.14 -15.78 -1.44
CA VAL A 28 2.52 -16.54 -0.24
C VAL A 28 3.89 -16.07 0.27
N MET A 29 4.85 -15.86 -0.61
CA MET A 29 6.18 -15.36 -0.24
C MET A 29 6.13 -13.97 0.42
N ILE A 30 5.38 -13.03 -0.17
CA ILE A 30 5.21 -11.68 0.39
C ILE A 30 4.46 -11.74 1.72
N ALA A 31 3.47 -12.62 1.88
CA ALA A 31 2.75 -12.79 3.13
C ALA A 31 3.70 -13.24 4.26
N ILE A 32 4.54 -14.25 4.02
CA ILE A 32 5.54 -14.73 4.98
C ILE A 32 6.55 -13.63 5.32
N LEU A 33 7.07 -12.92 4.31
CA LEU A 33 8.03 -11.83 4.51
C LEU A 33 7.43 -10.67 5.31
N THR A 34 6.17 -10.35 5.06
CA THR A 34 5.44 -9.28 5.76
C THR A 34 5.21 -9.64 7.22
N ASP A 35 4.76 -10.86 7.49
CA ASP A 35 4.56 -11.36 8.86
C ASP A 35 5.88 -11.34 9.65
N PHE A 36 6.96 -11.85 9.05
CA PHE A 36 8.30 -11.80 9.64
C PHE A 36 8.75 -10.37 9.96
N SER A 37 8.59 -9.44 9.01
CA SER A 37 9.01 -8.05 9.15
C SER A 37 8.25 -7.31 10.26
N VAL A 38 6.93 -7.49 10.32
CA VAL A 38 6.09 -6.87 11.35
C VAL A 38 6.40 -7.44 12.72
N ASN A 39 6.56 -8.77 12.84
CA ASN A 39 6.92 -9.38 14.11
C ASN A 39 8.32 -8.95 14.58
N LEU A 40 9.29 -8.80 13.67
CA LEU A 40 10.61 -8.27 14.01
C LEU A 40 10.49 -6.84 14.55
N LEU A 41 9.77 -5.97 13.87
CA LEU A 41 9.55 -4.58 14.26
C LEU A 41 8.89 -4.48 15.65
N ILE A 42 7.85 -5.27 15.92
CA ILE A 42 7.17 -5.25 17.22
C ILE A 42 8.14 -5.68 18.33
N ARG A 43 8.91 -6.75 18.10
CA ARG A 43 9.87 -7.26 19.10
C ARG A 43 10.99 -6.25 19.38
N THR A 44 11.49 -5.56 18.36
CA THR A 44 12.50 -4.52 18.56
C THR A 44 11.91 -3.27 19.22
N GLY A 45 10.69 -2.88 18.86
CA GLY A 45 9.93 -1.81 19.53
C GLY A 45 9.76 -2.03 21.03
N VAL A 46 9.34 -3.24 21.42
CA VAL A 46 9.18 -3.62 22.84
C VAL A 46 10.52 -3.61 23.58
N LYS A 47 11.61 -4.10 22.96
CA LYS A 47 12.94 -4.09 23.59
C LYS A 47 13.52 -2.69 23.78
N ALA A 48 13.22 -1.77 22.87
CA ALA A 48 13.69 -0.39 22.91
C ALA A 48 12.75 0.54 23.72
N ASP A 49 11.64 0.02 24.26
CA ASP A 49 10.58 0.78 24.94
C ASP A 49 10.08 1.99 24.12
N CYS A 50 10.00 1.81 22.80
CA CYS A 50 9.65 2.87 21.85
C CYS A 50 8.33 2.54 21.14
N LEU A 51 7.39 3.49 21.19
CA LEU A 51 6.10 3.40 20.51
C LEU A 51 6.11 4.29 19.26
N GLY A 52 6.85 3.88 18.23
CA GLY A 52 6.94 4.61 16.96
C GLY A 52 8.11 4.14 16.11
N TYR A 53 7.95 4.16 14.78
CA TYR A 53 9.00 3.72 13.86
C TYR A 53 10.19 4.68 13.89
N GLU A 54 9.93 5.98 13.91
CA GLU A 54 10.94 7.02 13.94
C GLU A 54 11.71 6.99 15.27
N ALA A 55 11.00 6.81 16.39
CA ALA A 55 11.60 6.67 17.73
C ALA A 55 12.47 5.40 17.84
N LEU A 56 11.99 4.28 17.28
CA LEU A 56 12.72 3.02 17.24
C LEU A 56 13.99 3.11 16.37
N CYS A 57 13.89 3.72 15.19
CA CYS A 57 15.07 3.93 14.33
C CYS A 57 16.02 4.98 14.91
N HIS A 58 15.51 5.97 15.66
CA HIS A 58 16.34 6.92 16.38
C HIS A 58 17.13 6.25 17.51
N SER A 59 16.52 5.33 18.26
CA SER A 59 17.21 4.62 19.34
C SER A 59 18.25 3.63 18.81
N LEU A 60 18.05 3.03 17.64
CA LEU A 60 18.97 2.07 17.02
C LEU A 60 20.09 2.71 16.18
N PHE A 61 19.78 3.77 15.42
CA PHE A 61 20.68 4.37 14.42
C PHE A 61 20.92 5.87 14.63
N GLY A 62 20.38 6.48 15.69
CA GLY A 62 20.49 7.90 15.97
C GLY A 62 19.69 8.79 15.02
N ASN A 63 20.06 10.07 14.93
CA ASN A 63 19.39 11.08 14.09
C ASN A 63 19.28 10.69 12.61
N ALA A 64 20.28 9.96 12.08
CA ALA A 64 20.23 9.51 10.69
C ALA A 64 19.05 8.55 10.46
N GLY A 65 18.84 7.59 11.37
CA GLY A 65 17.72 6.65 11.30
C GLY A 65 16.35 7.33 11.41
N PHE A 66 16.26 8.36 12.25
CA PHE A 66 15.04 9.17 12.38
C PHE A 66 14.65 9.81 11.04
N TRP A 67 15.55 10.59 10.44
CA TRP A 67 15.26 11.32 9.20
C TRP A 67 14.96 10.39 8.03
N VAL A 68 15.69 9.28 7.88
CA VAL A 68 15.43 8.30 6.82
C VAL A 68 14.04 7.70 6.98
N THR A 69 13.68 7.28 8.20
CA THR A 69 12.38 6.65 8.47
C THR A 69 11.23 7.62 8.19
N THR A 70 11.34 8.87 8.66
CA THR A 70 10.34 9.91 8.42
C THR A 70 10.14 10.19 6.93
N VAL A 71 11.22 10.30 6.16
CA VAL A 71 11.15 10.54 4.71
C VAL A 71 10.52 9.34 3.99
N CYS A 72 10.93 8.11 4.33
CA CYS A 72 10.32 6.90 3.76
C CYS A 72 8.82 6.81 4.06
N MET A 73 8.40 7.12 5.29
CA MET A 73 7.00 7.15 5.67
C MET A 73 6.21 8.23 4.93
N TRP A 74 6.79 9.40 4.73
CA TRP A 74 6.19 10.47 3.95
C TRP A 74 5.96 10.05 2.49
N PHE A 75 6.94 9.40 1.85
CA PHE A 75 6.77 8.84 0.51
C PHE A 75 5.70 7.74 0.47
N PHE A 76 5.68 6.84 1.45
CA PHE A 76 4.69 5.77 1.54
C PHE A 76 3.26 6.34 1.66
N ALA A 77 3.04 7.30 2.54
CA ALA A 77 1.74 7.93 2.73
C ALA A 77 1.31 8.72 1.48
N THR A 78 2.22 9.48 0.88
CA THR A 78 1.94 10.24 -0.35
C THR A 78 1.61 9.31 -1.51
N GLY A 79 2.37 8.23 -1.71
CA GLY A 79 2.11 7.23 -2.75
C GLY A 79 0.75 6.57 -2.58
N ALA A 80 0.37 6.22 -1.34
CA ALA A 80 -0.96 5.67 -1.06
C ALA A 80 -2.08 6.67 -1.41
N MET A 81 -1.94 7.94 -1.04
CA MET A 81 -2.93 8.97 -1.38
C MET A 81 -3.03 9.21 -2.89
N LEU A 82 -1.90 9.26 -3.60
CA LEU A 82 -1.88 9.38 -5.07
C LEU A 82 -2.59 8.19 -5.74
N ALA A 83 -2.36 6.96 -5.25
CA ALA A 83 -3.06 5.78 -5.77
C ALA A 83 -4.58 5.89 -5.62
N TYR A 84 -5.06 6.36 -4.45
CA TYR A 84 -6.50 6.60 -4.26
C TYR A 84 -7.04 7.69 -5.18
N LEU A 85 -6.31 8.80 -5.37
CA LEU A 85 -6.72 9.87 -6.28
C LEU A 85 -6.84 9.39 -7.73
N VAL A 86 -5.89 8.57 -8.20
CA VAL A 86 -5.95 7.97 -9.55
C VAL A 86 -7.16 7.05 -9.68
N ILE A 87 -7.38 6.15 -8.71
CA ILE A 87 -8.54 5.23 -8.74
C ILE A 87 -9.85 6.02 -8.78
N ILE A 88 -9.99 7.09 -7.99
CA ILE A 88 -11.17 7.95 -8.00
C ILE A 88 -11.31 8.67 -9.35
N GLY A 89 -10.21 9.21 -9.88
CA GLY A 89 -10.16 9.87 -11.18
C GLY A 89 -10.61 8.96 -12.33
N ASP A 90 -10.26 7.69 -12.29
CA ASP A 90 -10.64 6.70 -13.30
C ASP A 90 -12.09 6.19 -13.11
N THR A 91 -12.53 6.04 -11.86
CA THR A 91 -13.82 5.42 -11.54
C THR A 91 -14.99 6.41 -11.62
N VAL A 92 -14.82 7.63 -11.10
CA VAL A 92 -15.92 8.59 -10.96
C VAL A 92 -16.54 9.00 -12.32
N PRO A 93 -15.77 9.34 -13.37
CA PRO A 93 -16.36 9.72 -14.66
C PRO A 93 -17.19 8.59 -15.29
N VAL A 94 -16.70 7.35 -15.23
CA VAL A 94 -17.38 6.17 -15.77
C VAL A 94 -18.72 5.95 -15.06
N VAL A 95 -18.71 6.06 -13.73
CA VAL A 95 -19.91 5.89 -12.92
C VAL A 95 -20.91 7.03 -13.22
N LEU A 96 -20.46 8.27 -13.30
CA LEU A 96 -21.31 9.44 -13.50
C LEU A 96 -21.94 9.47 -14.91
N LEU A 97 -21.20 9.06 -15.94
CA LEU A 97 -21.73 8.87 -17.30
C LEU A 97 -22.78 7.76 -17.39
N ARG A 98 -22.61 6.69 -16.60
CA ARG A 98 -23.58 5.58 -16.51
C ARG A 98 -24.87 6.01 -15.80
N PHE A 99 -24.77 6.82 -14.75
CA PHE A 99 -25.92 7.33 -14.00
C PHE A 99 -26.69 8.45 -14.74
N THR A 100 -26.00 9.34 -15.45
CA THR A 100 -26.63 10.47 -16.18
C THR A 100 -27.22 10.09 -17.55
N GLY A 101 -27.06 8.83 -17.99
CA GLY A 101 -27.63 8.33 -19.25
C GLY A 101 -26.95 8.85 -20.52
N LEU A 102 -25.95 9.74 -20.41
CA LEU A 102 -25.20 10.28 -21.55
C LEU A 102 -24.37 9.19 -22.26
N ALA A 103 -24.00 8.10 -21.56
CA ALA A 103 -23.37 6.93 -22.16
C ALA A 103 -24.27 6.22 -23.20
N PHE A 104 -25.60 6.37 -23.13
CA PHE A 104 -26.53 5.79 -24.09
C PHE A 104 -26.50 6.51 -25.45
N PHE A 105 -26.19 7.81 -25.45
CA PHE A 105 -26.17 8.63 -26.68
C PHE A 105 -24.87 8.54 -27.47
N GLN A 106 -23.81 7.96 -26.90
CA GLN A 106 -22.49 7.88 -27.54
C GLN A 106 -22.21 6.51 -28.20
N GLN A 107 -23.14 5.55 -28.10
CA GLN A 107 -23.08 4.22 -28.73
C GLN A 107 -24.05 4.06 -29.92
N ARG A 108 -24.68 5.14 -30.41
CA ARG A 108 -25.47 5.15 -31.65
C ARG A 108 -24.77 5.89 -32.77
#